data_AF-A0A2S2R5S5-F1
#
_entry.id   AF-A0A2S2R5S5-F1
#
_cell.length_a   1.000
_cell.length_b   1.000
_cell.length_c   1.000
_cell.angle_alpha   90.00
_cell.angle_beta   90.00
_cell.angle_gamma   90.00
#
_symmetry.space_group_name_H-M   'P 1'
#
loop_
_entity.id
_entity.type
_entity.pdbx_description
1 polymer ?
#
loop_
_entity_poly.entity_id
_entity_poly.type
_entity_poly.pdbx_seq_one_letter_code
_entity_poly.pdbx_strand_id
1 'polypeptide(L)'
;MIIDSTAFATEMGVESVFENSRGRIKPRCIRKHFDYEHNDEPVIDPKQQFKIHFYFFTLDVAINSVNDSLEQLKEHNNNFSFFYNLKRLKNLTHEEILKQDLQILLTDGDSKDINGIEMTHELKSVSAMVDDNTL
;
A
#
# COMPACT_ATOMS: atom_id res chain seq x y z
N MET A 1 7.93 -14.24 18.04
CA MET A 1 7.18 -15.44 18.45
C MET A 1 7.23 -16.43 17.30
N ILE A 2 7.81 -17.62 17.46
CA ILE A 2 7.80 -18.65 16.42
C ILE A 2 6.49 -19.43 16.61
N ILE A 3 5.49 -19.14 15.79
CA ILE A 3 4.22 -19.87 15.78
C ILE A 3 4.44 -21.18 15.02
N ASP A 4 3.90 -22.30 15.52
CA ASP A 4 3.97 -23.59 14.83
C ASP A 4 3.12 -23.57 13.56
N SER A 5 3.64 -24.12 12.45
CA SER A 5 2.97 -24.09 11.13
C SER A 5 1.58 -24.74 11.16
N THR A 6 1.36 -25.72 12.04
CA THR A 6 0.06 -26.41 12.17
C THR A 6 -1.00 -25.54 12.83
N ALA A 7 -0.64 -24.84 13.91
CA ALA A 7 -1.51 -23.91 14.61
C ALA A 7 -1.92 -22.77 13.66
N PHE A 8 -0.96 -22.25 12.90
CA PHE A 8 -1.19 -21.15 11.98
C PHE A 8 -2.06 -21.55 10.77
N ALA A 9 -1.80 -22.70 10.14
CA ALA A 9 -2.64 -23.19 9.05
C ALA A 9 -4.11 -23.32 9.50
N THR A 10 -4.33 -23.85 10.71
CA THR A 10 -5.67 -23.96 11.30
C THR A 10 -6.34 -22.61 11.50
N GLU A 11 -5.61 -21.60 11.99
CA GLU A 11 -6.10 -20.23 12.16
C GLU A 11 -6.49 -19.58 10.82
N MET A 12 -5.71 -19.83 9.76
CA MET A 12 -5.96 -19.34 8.41
C MET A 12 -7.05 -20.11 7.66
N GLY A 13 -7.66 -21.13 8.28
CA GLY A 13 -8.63 -22.01 7.62
C GLY A 13 -8.03 -22.89 6.53
N VAL A 14 -6.70 -23.09 6.55
CA VAL A 14 -5.96 -23.97 5.65
C VAL A 14 -5.80 -25.35 6.31
N GLU A 15 -5.86 -26.42 5.52
CA GLU A 15 -5.61 -27.77 6.01
C GLU A 15 -4.21 -27.86 6.65
N SER A 16 -4.15 -28.21 7.93
CA SER A 16 -2.92 -28.24 8.74
C SER A 16 -2.19 -29.59 8.71
N VAL A 17 -2.64 -30.51 7.85
CA VAL A 17 -2.02 -31.83 7.64
C VAL A 17 -0.95 -31.71 6.56
N PHE A 18 0.30 -31.64 6.99
CA PHE A 18 1.46 -31.58 6.11
C PHE A 18 1.93 -32.99 5.74
N GLU A 19 1.39 -33.58 4.66
CA GLU A 19 1.91 -34.84 4.15
C GLU A 19 3.32 -34.65 3.57
N ASN A 20 4.25 -35.53 3.95
CA ASN A 20 5.50 -35.66 3.22
C ASN A 20 5.18 -36.10 1.80
N SER A 21 5.56 -35.28 0.81
CA SER A 21 5.40 -35.63 -0.60
C SER A 21 6.04 -37.00 -0.84
N ARG A 22 5.25 -37.99 -1.27
CA ARG A 22 5.66 -39.40 -1.37
C ARG A 22 6.64 -39.69 -2.53
N GLY A 23 7.39 -38.69 -2.99
CA GLY A 23 8.35 -38.79 -4.08
C GLY A 23 9.67 -38.08 -3.75
N ARG A 24 10.77 -38.55 -4.34
CA ARG A 24 12.05 -37.83 -4.32
C ARG A 24 11.85 -36.46 -4.95
N ILE A 25 11.89 -35.40 -4.14
CA ILE A 25 12.03 -34.03 -4.65
C ILE A 25 13.37 -33.99 -5.37
N LYS A 26 13.34 -33.93 -6.70
CA LYS A 26 14.57 -33.81 -7.48
C LYS A 26 15.07 -32.38 -7.32
N PRO A 27 16.36 -32.17 -6.97
CA PRO A 27 16.95 -30.85 -6.96
C PRO A 27 16.73 -30.17 -8.31
N ARG A 28 16.44 -28.86 -8.30
CA ARG A 28 16.39 -28.09 -9.53
C ARG A 28 17.82 -28.03 -10.09
N CYS A 29 18.07 -28.67 -11.22
CA CYS A 29 19.36 -28.52 -11.92
C CYS A 29 19.39 -27.16 -12.61
N ILE A 30 19.90 -26.13 -11.93
CA ILE A 30 20.22 -24.84 -12.54
C ILE A 30 21.60 -24.96 -13.19
N ARG A 31 21.74 -24.46 -14.41
CA ARG A 31 23.04 -24.40 -15.07
C ARG A 31 23.88 -23.35 -14.35
N LYS A 32 24.95 -23.79 -13.68
CA LYS A 32 25.86 -22.89 -12.97
C LYS A 32 26.58 -21.99 -13.96
N HIS A 33 26.74 -20.71 -13.62
CA HIS A 33 27.60 -19.82 -14.40
C HIS A 33 29.06 -19.95 -13.96
N PHE A 34 29.29 -20.29 -12.68
CA PHE A 34 30.61 -20.48 -12.10
C PHE A 34 30.73 -21.76 -11.28
N ASP A 35 31.94 -22.35 -11.27
CA ASP A 35 32.22 -23.64 -10.63
C ASP A 35 32.17 -23.61 -9.09
N TYR A 36 32.20 -22.42 -8.48
CA TYR A 36 32.08 -22.22 -7.04
C TYR A 36 30.63 -22.12 -6.55
N GLU A 37 29.64 -22.06 -7.47
CA GLU A 37 28.24 -22.01 -7.08
C GLU A 37 27.84 -23.33 -6.40
N HIS A 38 27.24 -23.23 -5.21
CA HIS A 38 26.67 -24.41 -4.55
C HIS A 38 25.37 -24.82 -5.26
N ASN A 39 24.98 -26.09 -5.16
CA ASN A 39 23.68 -26.50 -5.70
C ASN A 39 22.56 -25.98 -4.80
N ASP A 40 21.46 -25.51 -5.39
CA ASP A 40 20.24 -25.23 -4.62
C ASP A 40 19.75 -26.51 -3.96
N GLU A 41 19.74 -26.54 -2.63
CA GLU A 41 19.12 -27.62 -1.87
C GLU A 41 17.61 -27.36 -1.76
N PRO A 42 16.75 -28.30 -2.18
CA PRO A 42 15.32 -28.14 -2.02
C PRO A 42 14.95 -28.17 -0.54
N VAL A 43 14.00 -27.33 -0.13
CA VAL A 43 13.35 -27.45 1.19
C VAL A 43 12.49 -28.72 1.15
N ILE A 44 12.92 -29.77 1.85
CA ILE A 44 12.26 -31.09 1.84
C ILE A 44 11.12 -31.14 2.86
N ASP A 45 11.24 -30.41 3.97
CA ASP A 45 10.22 -30.40 5.02
C ASP A 45 8.97 -29.62 4.54
N PRO A 46 7.80 -30.27 4.39
CA PRO A 46 6.59 -29.60 3.93
C PRO A 46 6.13 -28.49 4.89
N LYS A 47 6.42 -28.60 6.19
CA LYS A 47 6.12 -27.54 7.16
C LYS A 47 6.95 -26.29 6.89
N GLN A 48 8.24 -26.46 6.61
CA GLN A 48 9.12 -25.38 6.23
C GLN A 48 8.75 -24.81 4.86
N GLN A 49 8.31 -25.65 3.92
CA GLN A 49 7.82 -25.23 2.60
C GLN A 49 6.57 -24.33 2.72
N PHE A 50 5.59 -24.73 3.52
CA PHE A 50 4.41 -23.91 3.82
C PHE A 50 4.81 -22.59 4.48
N LYS A 51 5.71 -22.64 5.46
CA LYS A 51 6.16 -21.45 6.18
C LYS A 51 6.85 -20.44 5.25
N ILE A 52 7.71 -20.90 4.33
CA ILE A 52 8.45 -20.01 3.43
C ILE A 52 7.55 -19.51 2.29
N HIS A 53 6.90 -20.42 1.57
CA HIS A 53 6.25 -20.08 0.30
C HIS A 53 4.82 -19.57 0.45
N PHE A 54 4.14 -19.91 1.55
CA PHE A 54 2.79 -19.42 1.79
C PHE A 54 2.77 -18.37 2.90
N TYR A 55 3.28 -18.70 4.09
CA TYR A 55 3.14 -17.79 5.24
C TYR A 55 3.95 -16.51 5.10
N PHE A 56 5.28 -16.59 4.97
CA PHE A 56 6.10 -15.38 4.84
C PHE A 56 5.73 -14.58 3.59
N PHE A 57 5.47 -15.27 2.48
CA PHE A 57 4.99 -14.60 1.27
C PHE A 57 3.68 -13.82 1.50
N THR A 58 2.68 -14.44 2.13
CA THR A 58 1.39 -13.77 2.39
C THR A 58 1.56 -12.61 3.36
N LEU A 59 2.41 -12.77 4.39
CA LEU A 59 2.74 -11.68 5.31
C LEU A 59 3.43 -10.52 4.60
N ASP A 60 4.43 -10.79 3.77
CA ASP A 60 5.15 -9.76 3.03
C ASP A 60 4.21 -9.01 2.09
N VAL A 61 3.30 -9.73 1.39
CA VAL A 61 2.26 -9.13 0.56
C VAL A 61 1.31 -8.26 1.39
N ALA A 62 0.85 -8.74 2.56
CA ALA A 62 -0.03 -7.99 3.43
C ALA A 62 0.65 -6.73 3.97
N ILE A 63 1.92 -6.83 4.41
CA ILE A 63 2.71 -5.70 4.89
C ILE A 63 2.87 -4.67 3.78
N ASN A 64 3.27 -5.09 2.58
CA ASN A 64 3.44 -4.19 1.45
C ASN A 64 2.12 -3.54 1.06
N SER A 65 1.03 -4.30 1.00
CA SER A 65 -0.30 -3.76 0.69
C SER A 65 -0.75 -2.70 1.71
N VAL A 66 -0.50 -2.91 3.01
CA VAL A 66 -0.80 -1.92 4.04
C VAL A 66 0.09 -0.69 3.87
N ASN A 67 1.39 -0.87 3.67
CA ASN A 67 2.32 0.25 3.46
C ASN A 67 1.94 1.08 2.24
N ASP A 68 1.65 0.44 1.10
CA ASP A 68 1.21 1.10 -0.13
C ASP A 68 -0.07 1.91 0.12
N SER A 69 -1.04 1.33 0.84
CA SER A 69 -2.29 2.04 1.16
C SER A 69 -2.06 3.25 2.09
N LEU A 70 -1.11 3.15 3.04
CA LEU A 70 -0.75 4.26 3.92
C LEU A 70 0.00 5.37 3.15
N GLU A 71 0.86 4.99 2.20
CA GLU A 71 1.56 5.94 1.34
C GLU A 71 0.58 6.68 0.43
N GLN A 72 -0.35 5.96 -0.21
CA GLN A 72 -1.44 6.56 -0.98
C GLN A 72 -2.30 7.49 -0.13
N LEU A 73 -2.66 7.09 1.10
CA LEU A 73 -3.43 7.93 2.01
C LEU A 73 -2.66 9.19 2.41
N LYS A 74 -1.34 9.07 2.61
CA LYS A 74 -0.46 10.20 2.94
C LYS A 74 -0.36 11.17 1.77
N GLU A 75 -0.19 10.66 0.55
CA GLU A 75 -0.16 11.47 -0.67
C GLU A 75 -1.51 12.17 -0.88
N HIS A 76 -2.62 11.44 -0.74
CA HIS A 76 -3.97 12.02 -0.79
C HIS A 76 -4.15 13.10 0.27
N ASN A 77 -3.70 12.87 1.51
CA ASN A 77 -3.77 13.89 2.54
C ASN A 77 -2.87 15.10 2.22
N ASN A 78 -1.67 14.92 1.68
CA ASN A 78 -0.83 16.05 1.28
C ASN A 78 -1.51 16.91 0.22
N ASN A 79 -2.14 16.27 -0.76
CA ASN A 79 -2.79 16.95 -1.88
C ASN A 79 -4.15 17.57 -1.50
N PHE A 80 -4.94 16.91 -0.66
CA PHE A 80 -6.34 17.28 -0.38
C PHE A 80 -6.63 17.70 1.07
N SER A 81 -5.64 17.70 1.98
CA SER A 81 -5.86 17.98 3.42
C SER A 81 -6.54 19.31 3.70
N PHE A 82 -6.37 20.29 2.82
CA PHE A 82 -6.96 21.60 2.96
C PHE A 82 -8.51 21.57 2.85
N PHE A 83 -9.09 20.56 2.19
CA PHE A 83 -10.55 20.37 2.13
C PHE A 83 -11.12 19.92 3.48
N TYR A 84 -10.33 19.23 4.32
CA TYR A 84 -10.82 18.70 5.59
C TYR A 84 -11.02 19.76 6.67
N ASN A 85 -10.41 20.94 6.52
CA ASN A 85 -10.57 22.03 7.47
C ASN A 85 -10.74 23.37 6.74
N LEU A 86 -11.96 23.59 6.24
CA LEU A 86 -12.33 24.82 5.56
C LEU A 86 -12.25 26.05 6.47
N LYS A 87 -12.37 25.90 7.79
CA LYS A 87 -12.19 27.01 8.74
C LYS A 87 -10.78 27.61 8.65
N ARG A 88 -9.75 26.78 8.44
CA ARG A 88 -8.36 27.25 8.25
C ARG A 88 -8.19 28.08 6.97
N LEU A 89 -9.01 27.84 5.95
CA LEU A 89 -8.94 28.56 4.68
C LEU A 89 -9.41 30.02 4.78
N LYS A 90 -10.22 30.37 5.80
CA LYS A 90 -10.65 31.76 6.04
C LYS A 90 -9.47 32.72 6.15
N ASN A 91 -8.43 32.29 6.87
CA ASN A 91 -7.32 33.15 7.28
C ASN A 91 -6.15 33.16 6.28
N LEU A 92 -6.16 32.27 5.28
CA LEU A 92 -5.10 32.20 4.27
C LEU A 92 -5.36 33.20 3.13
N THR A 93 -4.35 33.77 2.53
CA THR A 93 -4.48 34.63 1.35
C THR A 93 -4.80 33.83 0.09
N HIS A 94 -5.17 34.50 -1.01
CA HIS A 94 -5.43 33.83 -2.28
C HIS A 94 -4.17 33.13 -2.81
N GLU A 95 -2.99 33.73 -2.61
CA GLU A 95 -1.70 33.13 -2.98
C GLU A 95 -1.36 31.90 -2.14
N GLU A 96 -1.67 31.92 -0.83
CA GLU A 96 -1.47 30.76 0.05
C GLU A 96 -2.45 29.60 -0.22
N ILE A 97 -3.61 29.90 -0.81
CA ILE A 97 -4.60 28.87 -1.19
C ILE A 97 -4.39 28.42 -2.64
N LEU A 98 -3.69 29.17 -3.49
CA LEU A 98 -3.66 28.99 -4.94
C LEU A 98 -3.58 27.50 -5.34
N LYS A 99 -4.68 27.00 -5.93
CA LYS A 99 -4.86 25.57 -6.21
C LYS A 99 -4.36 25.14 -7.58
N GLN A 100 -3.37 25.85 -8.11
CA GLN A 100 -2.78 25.54 -9.40
C GLN A 100 -2.06 24.17 -9.37
N ASP A 101 -1.45 23.82 -8.24
CA ASP A 101 -0.83 22.50 -8.05
C ASP A 101 -1.86 21.37 -8.10
N LEU A 102 -3.06 21.58 -7.55
CA LEU A 102 -4.13 20.59 -7.63
C LEU A 102 -4.67 20.46 -9.06
N GLN A 103 -4.78 21.58 -9.79
CA GLN A 103 -5.15 21.53 -11.20
C GLN A 103 -4.14 20.70 -11.99
N ILE A 104 -2.84 20.90 -11.77
CA ILE A 104 -1.80 20.10 -12.43
C ILE A 104 -1.93 18.62 -12.05
N LEU A 105 -2.12 18.32 -10.76
CA LEU A 105 -2.29 16.96 -10.26
C LEU A 105 -3.47 16.23 -10.92
N LEU A 106 -4.57 16.94 -11.17
CA LEU A 106 -5.80 16.42 -11.76
C LEU A 106 -5.92 16.63 -13.27
N THR A 107 -4.84 17.07 -13.93
CA THR A 107 -4.80 17.19 -15.39
C THR A 107 -4.32 15.87 -15.99
N ASP A 108 -5.10 15.29 -16.89
CA ASP A 108 -4.67 14.15 -17.72
C ASP A 108 -4.53 14.61 -19.18
N GLY A 109 -3.28 14.79 -19.62
CA GLY A 109 -2.95 15.34 -20.92
C GLY A 109 -3.51 16.77 -21.10
N ASP A 110 -4.40 16.93 -22.08
CA ASP A 110 -5.08 18.22 -22.34
C ASP A 110 -6.42 18.35 -21.58
N SER A 111 -6.87 17.27 -20.93
CA SER A 111 -8.12 17.27 -20.16
C SER A 111 -7.88 17.77 -18.73
N LYS A 112 -8.72 18.71 -18.29
CA LYS A 112 -8.64 19.31 -16.95
C LYS A 112 -10.00 19.25 -16.30
N ASP A 113 -10.08 18.59 -15.16
CA ASP A 113 -11.32 18.50 -14.40
C ASP A 113 -11.62 19.80 -13.63
N ILE A 114 -10.58 20.56 -13.28
CA ILE A 114 -10.70 21.77 -12.46
C ILE A 114 -9.88 22.94 -13.03
N ASN A 115 -10.36 24.16 -12.78
CA ASN A 115 -9.60 25.39 -12.94
C ASN A 115 -9.15 25.88 -11.56
N GLY A 116 -7.84 25.92 -11.31
CA GLY A 116 -7.26 26.24 -10.01
C GLY A 116 -7.57 27.65 -9.54
N ILE A 117 -7.73 28.62 -10.45
CA ILE A 117 -8.11 30.01 -10.11
C ILE A 117 -9.57 30.03 -9.65
N GLU A 118 -10.48 29.47 -10.45
CA GLU A 118 -11.91 29.38 -10.11
C GLU A 118 -12.12 28.66 -8.79
N MET A 119 -11.48 27.50 -8.61
CA MET A 119 -11.58 26.73 -7.37
C MET A 119 -11.07 27.51 -6.15
N THR A 120 -10.03 28.33 -6.31
CA THR A 120 -9.53 29.19 -5.22
C THR A 120 -10.57 30.24 -4.81
N HIS A 121 -11.25 30.85 -5.79
CA HIS A 121 -12.35 31.80 -5.54
C HIS A 121 -13.56 31.13 -4.86
N GLU A 122 -13.94 29.94 -5.34
CA GLU A 122 -15.03 29.15 -4.77
C GLU A 122 -14.73 28.76 -3.32
N LEU A 123 -13.52 28.23 -3.05
CA LEU A 123 -13.08 27.87 -1.70
C LEU A 123 -13.10 29.05 -0.75
N LYS A 124 -12.70 30.24 -1.21
CA LYS A 124 -12.77 31.46 -0.40
C LYS A 124 -14.21 31.82 -0.06
N SER A 125 -15.09 31.77 -1.04
CA SER A 125 -16.52 32.05 -0.86
C SER A 125 -17.15 31.06 0.14
N VAL A 126 -16.90 29.76 -0.03
CA VAL A 126 -17.41 28.71 0.87
C VAL A 126 -16.82 28.85 2.26
N SER A 127 -15.52 29.13 2.39
CA SER A 127 -14.87 29.30 3.71
C SER A 127 -15.49 30.43 4.52
N ALA A 128 -15.93 31.51 3.87
CA ALA A 128 -16.61 32.63 4.53
C ALA A 128 -18.00 32.27 5.07
N MET A 129 -18.65 31.25 4.50
CA MET A 129 -19.98 30.78 4.89
C MET A 129 -19.96 29.75 6.04
N VAL A 130 -18.80 29.15 6.33
CA VAL A 130 -18.68 28.17 7.42
C VAL A 130 -18.69 28.90 8.76
N ASP A 131 -19.72 28.74 9.57
CA ASP A 131 -19.78 29.34 10.91
C ASP A 131 -18.73 28.74 11.85
N ASP A 132 -18.21 29.56 12.78
CA ASP A 132 -17.22 29.10 13.76
C ASP A 132 -17.83 28.06 14.75
N ASN A 133 -19.17 28.05 14.89
CA ASN A 133 -19.94 27.30 15.89
C ASN A 133 -20.36 25.87 15.51
N THR A 134 -19.99 25.36 14.33
CA THR A 134 -20.30 23.97 13.97
C THR A 134 -19.08 23.06 14.11
N LEU A 135 -19.21 22.11 15.07
CA LEU A 135 -18.30 21.07 15.58
C LEU A 135 -17.11 21.57 16.42
#